data_AF-A0A024E9P5-F1
#
_entry.id   AF-A0A024E9P5-F1
#
_cell.length_a   1.000
_cell.length_b   1.000
_cell.length_c   1.000
_cell.angle_alpha   90.00
_cell.angle_beta   90.00
_cell.angle_gamma   90.00
#
_symmetry.space_group_name_H-M   'P 1'
#
loop_
_entity.id
_entity.type
_entity.pdbx_description
1 polymer ?
#
loop_
_entity_poly.entity_id
_entity_poly.type
_entity_poly.pdbx_seq_one_letter_code
_entity_poly.pdbx_strand_id
1 'polypeptide(L)'
;MILMKFLTAAFSLLLVSSPVFSCDWKISKTRDQMTDVVTCAVTSAKAKVSFYRHGKDRPNVYDGSAYSESGLRIRIDDNKVISMGDNAYTRQKALDELLPQLKSGTRIRTAFDDYPEYKEGDAPLCNLQKLLDAC
;
A
#
# COMPACT_ATOMS: atom_id res chain seq x y z
N MET A 1 -41.56 52.53 -2.34
CA MET A 1 -41.34 51.32 -3.15
C MET A 1 -40.31 51.66 -4.21
N ILE A 2 -39.15 51.03 -4.46
CA ILE A 2 -38.44 49.80 -4.04
C ILE A 2 -36.95 50.14 -4.35
N LEU A 3 -36.05 50.27 -3.36
CA LEU A 3 -35.07 49.28 -2.87
C LEU A 3 -34.23 48.54 -3.94
N MET A 4 -32.90 48.55 -3.73
CA MET A 4 -31.89 47.55 -4.15
C MET A 4 -31.42 47.59 -5.63
N LYS A 5 -30.17 47.32 -6.00
CA LYS A 5 -29.07 46.56 -5.37
C LYS A 5 -27.72 46.98 -5.98
N PHE A 6 -26.71 47.20 -5.15
CA PHE A 6 -25.29 47.10 -5.54
C PHE A 6 -24.96 45.62 -5.76
N LEU A 7 -24.33 45.28 -6.89
CA LEU A 7 -23.78 43.96 -7.17
C LEU A 7 -22.25 44.01 -7.00
N THR A 8 -21.79 43.65 -5.81
CA THR A 8 -20.39 43.25 -5.57
C THR A 8 -20.22 41.80 -5.99
N ALA A 9 -19.46 41.57 -7.06
CA ALA A 9 -19.00 40.23 -7.43
C ALA A 9 -17.82 39.85 -6.54
N ALA A 10 -18.07 38.96 -5.57
CA ALA A 10 -17.01 38.27 -4.84
C ALA A 10 -16.45 37.16 -5.74
N PHE A 11 -15.19 37.28 -6.12
CA PHE A 11 -14.44 36.24 -6.84
C PHE A 11 -14.01 35.18 -5.83
N SER A 12 -14.77 34.09 -5.73
CA SER A 12 -14.44 32.95 -4.86
C SER A 12 -13.18 32.25 -5.37
N LEU A 13 -12.07 32.36 -4.63
CA LEU A 13 -10.94 31.44 -4.76
C LEU A 13 -11.42 30.03 -4.38
N LEU A 14 -11.53 29.16 -5.38
CA LEU A 14 -11.63 27.72 -5.16
C LEU A 14 -10.29 27.23 -4.60
N LEU A 15 -10.22 27.02 -3.28
CA LEU A 15 -9.21 26.15 -2.69
C LEU A 15 -9.43 24.75 -3.26
N VAL A 16 -8.57 24.33 -4.20
CA VAL A 16 -8.41 22.93 -4.54
C VAL A 16 -7.78 22.27 -3.32
N SER A 17 -8.61 21.75 -2.42
CA SER A 17 -8.14 20.87 -1.35
C SER A 17 -7.68 19.57 -2.02
N SER A 18 -6.39 19.47 -2.33
CA SER A 18 -5.76 18.20 -2.65
C SER A 18 -6.15 17.20 -1.55
N PRO A 19 -6.68 16.02 -1.88
CA PRO A 19 -6.98 15.02 -0.87
C PRO A 19 -5.68 14.72 -0.12
N VAL A 20 -5.64 15.08 1.16
CA VAL A 20 -4.58 14.64 2.06
C VAL A 20 -4.78 13.14 2.21
N PHE A 21 -4.12 12.35 1.38
CA PHE A 21 -4.14 10.90 1.54
C PHE A 21 -3.42 10.60 2.85
N SER A 22 -4.18 10.43 3.94
CA SER A 22 -3.62 9.91 5.19
C SER A 22 -3.05 8.52 4.89
N CYS A 23 -1.76 8.35 5.20
CA CYS A 23 -1.05 7.09 5.02
C CYS A 23 -1.66 6.05 5.98
N ASP A 24 -2.09 4.91 5.44
CA ASP A 24 -2.85 3.89 6.18
C ASP A 24 -2.02 2.66 6.57
N TRP A 25 -0.71 2.71 6.34
CA TRP A 25 0.22 1.64 6.68
C TRP A 25 0.34 1.44 8.19
N LYS A 26 0.20 0.20 8.64
CA LYS A 26 0.29 -0.20 10.05
C LYS A 26 1.40 -1.22 10.23
N ILE A 27 2.09 -1.18 11.37
CA ILE A 27 3.05 -2.22 11.79
C ILE A 27 2.42 -3.04 12.90
N SER A 28 2.56 -4.36 12.82
CA SER A 28 2.36 -5.30 13.93
C SER A 28 3.66 -6.08 14.17
N LYS A 29 4.03 -6.28 15.43
CA LYS A 29 5.19 -7.09 15.83
C LYS A 29 4.79 -8.11 16.87
N THR A 30 5.18 -9.35 16.65
CA THR A 30 4.98 -10.45 17.59
C THR A 30 6.33 -11.09 17.87
N ARG A 31 6.66 -11.28 19.15
CA ARG A 31 7.87 -12.00 19.58
C ARG A 31 7.48 -13.40 20.02
N ASP A 32 8.09 -14.41 19.42
CA ASP A 32 8.03 -15.78 19.91
C ASP A 32 8.81 -15.88 21.23
N GLN A 33 8.14 -16.34 22.29
CA GLN A 33 8.69 -16.36 23.65
C GLN A 33 9.73 -17.48 23.86
N MET A 34 9.77 -18.50 23.00
CA MET A 34 10.71 -19.61 23.13
C MET A 34 12.01 -19.36 22.36
N THR A 35 11.92 -18.67 21.23
CA THR A 35 13.02 -18.49 20.27
C THR A 35 13.54 -17.06 20.19
N ASP A 36 12.87 -16.11 20.85
CA ASP A 36 13.11 -14.65 20.75
C ASP A 36 12.97 -14.08 19.33
N VAL A 37 12.46 -14.87 18.39
CA VAL A 37 12.27 -14.44 17.01
C VAL A 37 11.13 -13.44 16.94
N VAL A 38 11.39 -12.31 16.28
CA VAL A 38 10.39 -11.27 16.01
C VAL A 38 9.80 -11.50 14.63
N THR A 39 8.48 -11.63 14.57
CA THR A 39 7.70 -11.56 13.34
C THR A 39 7.13 -10.15 13.21
N CYS A 40 7.36 -9.51 12.08
CA CYS A 40 6.84 -8.18 11.78
C CYS A 40 5.93 -8.22 10.56
N ALA A 41 4.81 -7.49 10.62
CA ALA A 41 3.88 -7.33 9.51
C ALA A 41 3.62 -5.84 9.26
N VAL A 42 3.79 -5.40 8.01
CA VAL A 42 3.45 -4.04 7.54
C VAL A 42 2.25 -4.15 6.61
N THR A 43 1.10 -3.62 7.01
CA THR A 43 -0.18 -3.85 6.31
C THR A 43 -0.81 -2.54 5.87
N SER A 44 -1.49 -2.56 4.71
CA SER A 44 -2.32 -1.45 4.25
C SER A 44 -3.67 -1.96 3.80
N ALA A 45 -4.73 -1.36 4.35
CA ALA A 45 -6.11 -1.67 3.97
C ALA A 45 -6.46 -1.06 2.60
N LYS A 46 -5.91 0.12 2.28
CA LYS A 46 -6.10 0.78 0.99
C LYS A 46 -5.36 0.06 -0.14
N ALA A 47 -4.13 -0.38 0.10
CA ALA A 47 -3.35 -1.18 -0.87
C ALA A 47 -3.70 -2.67 -0.84
N LYS A 48 -4.51 -3.13 0.12
CA LYS A 48 -4.94 -4.54 0.25
C LYS A 48 -3.77 -5.54 0.18
N VAL A 49 -2.66 -5.19 0.83
CA VAL A 49 -1.43 -5.99 0.81
C VAL A 49 -0.72 -5.90 2.16
N SER A 50 0.04 -6.94 2.46
CA SER A 50 0.83 -7.06 3.67
C SER A 50 2.25 -7.51 3.36
N PHE A 51 3.24 -6.93 4.03
CA PHE A 51 4.64 -7.34 3.98
C PHE A 51 5.02 -7.99 5.31
N TYR A 52 5.58 -9.19 5.30
CA TYR A 52 5.91 -9.96 6.49
C TYR A 52 7.40 -10.28 6.57
N ARG A 53 7.98 -10.13 7.75
CA ARG A 53 9.36 -10.50 8.04
C ARG A 53 9.40 -11.42 9.24
N HIS A 54 10.15 -12.52 9.15
CA HIS A 54 10.41 -13.42 10.26
C HIS A 54 11.90 -13.34 10.62
N GLY A 55 12.23 -12.90 11.84
CA GLY A 55 13.61 -12.69 12.26
C GLY A 55 14.36 -11.69 11.37
N LYS A 56 15.59 -12.03 10.95
CA LYS A 56 16.41 -11.18 10.07
C LYS A 56 16.16 -11.42 8.58
N ASP A 57 15.24 -12.32 8.24
CA ASP A 57 15.01 -12.75 6.87
C ASP A 57 14.49 -11.60 6.00
N ARG A 58 14.49 -11.79 4.68
CA ARG A 58 13.93 -10.81 3.75
C ARG A 58 12.40 -10.72 3.94
N PRO A 59 11.79 -9.52 3.75
CA PRO A 59 10.35 -9.39 3.84
C PRO A 59 9.67 -10.13 2.68
N ASN A 60 8.71 -11.00 2.98
CA ASN A 60 7.81 -11.61 2.02
C ASN A 60 6.59 -10.72 1.81
N VAL A 61 5.99 -10.75 0.63
CA VAL A 61 4.68 -10.16 0.39
C VAL A 61 3.65 -11.25 0.61
N TYR A 62 2.61 -10.94 1.38
CA TYR A 62 1.43 -11.78 1.51
C TYR A 62 0.22 -10.99 1.05
N ASP A 63 -0.69 -11.74 0.44
CA ASP A 63 -2.05 -11.30 0.28
C ASP A 63 -2.67 -11.11 1.68
N GLY A 64 -3.20 -9.92 1.96
CA GLY A 64 -3.97 -9.66 3.18
C GLY A 64 -5.40 -10.21 3.12
N SER A 65 -5.81 -10.80 1.99
CA SER A 65 -7.08 -11.48 1.81
C SER A 65 -7.05 -12.87 2.42
N ALA A 66 -8.22 -13.35 2.86
CA ALA A 66 -8.39 -14.66 3.48
C ALA A 66 -8.19 -15.84 2.50
N TYR A 67 -7.72 -15.61 1.27
CA TYR A 67 -7.70 -16.60 0.20
C TYR A 67 -6.36 -16.57 -0.55
N SER A 68 -5.42 -17.36 -0.05
CA SER A 68 -4.03 -17.44 -0.52
C SER A 68 -3.87 -17.79 -2.00
N GLU A 69 -4.88 -18.36 -2.67
CA GLU A 69 -4.71 -19.02 -3.97
C GLU A 69 -4.70 -18.08 -5.18
N SER A 70 -5.17 -16.82 -5.08
CA SER A 70 -5.19 -15.91 -6.23
C SER A 70 -3.88 -15.16 -6.44
N GLY A 71 -3.41 -15.09 -7.69
CA GLY A 71 -2.23 -14.31 -8.07
C GLY A 71 -2.37 -12.83 -7.74
N LEU A 72 -1.30 -12.23 -7.16
CA LEU A 72 -1.23 -10.80 -6.83
C LEU A 72 -0.34 -10.06 -7.84
N ARG A 73 -0.89 -9.03 -8.48
CA ARG A 73 -0.15 -8.06 -9.30
C ARG A 73 0.08 -6.78 -8.52
N ILE A 74 1.30 -6.27 -8.57
CA ILE A 74 1.73 -5.05 -7.89
C ILE A 74 2.36 -4.11 -8.92
N ARG A 75 2.06 -2.82 -8.80
CA ARG A 75 2.71 -1.74 -9.57
C ARG A 75 3.03 -0.58 -8.63
N ILE A 76 4.28 -0.12 -8.67
CA ILE A 76 4.74 1.05 -7.94
C ILE A 76 4.89 2.21 -8.90
N ASP A 77 4.23 3.33 -8.58
CA ASP A 77 4.06 4.45 -9.51
C ASP A 77 3.74 3.92 -10.92
N ASP A 78 4.26 4.48 -12.00
CA ASP A 78 4.00 4.01 -13.36
C ASP A 78 5.01 2.97 -13.87
N ASN A 79 5.68 2.25 -12.97
CA ASN A 79 6.61 1.17 -13.35
C ASN A 79 5.88 -0.06 -13.92
N LYS A 80 6.67 -1.02 -14.40
CA LYS A 80 6.19 -2.32 -14.86
C LYS A 80 5.40 -3.03 -13.76
N VAL A 81 4.28 -3.66 -14.14
CA VAL A 81 3.52 -4.55 -13.27
C VAL A 81 4.33 -5.81 -12.95
N ILE A 82 4.48 -6.11 -11.67
CA ILE A 82 5.12 -7.32 -11.14
C ILE A 82 4.02 -8.28 -10.69
N SER A 83 4.01 -9.50 -11.22
CA SER A 83 3.15 -10.58 -10.71
C SER A 83 3.92 -11.37 -9.66
N MET A 84 3.30 -11.55 -8.49
CA MET A 84 3.82 -12.36 -7.39
C MET A 84 3.53 -13.85 -7.59
N GLY A 85 2.67 -14.20 -8.56
CA GLY A 85 2.21 -15.56 -8.84
C GLY A 85 1.13 -16.07 -7.87
N ASP A 86 0.56 -17.23 -8.20
CA ASP A 86 -0.45 -17.93 -7.41
C ASP A 86 0.12 -18.36 -6.04
N ASN A 87 -0.75 -18.52 -5.04
CA ASN A 87 -0.40 -18.85 -3.65
C ASN A 87 0.33 -17.76 -2.85
N ALA A 88 0.53 -16.55 -3.40
CA ALA A 88 1.18 -15.39 -2.79
C ALA A 88 2.52 -15.65 -2.07
N TYR A 89 3.09 -16.86 -2.17
CA TYR A 89 4.43 -17.16 -1.72
C TYR A 89 5.38 -16.50 -2.71
N THR A 90 6.03 -15.47 -2.20
CA THR A 90 6.83 -14.55 -2.99
C THR A 90 7.89 -15.30 -3.80
N ARG A 91 7.74 -15.33 -5.12
CA ARG A 91 8.85 -15.75 -6.00
C ARG A 91 9.99 -14.77 -5.77
N GLN A 92 11.13 -15.25 -5.29
CA GLN A 92 12.26 -14.40 -4.88
C GLN A 92 12.66 -13.35 -5.93
N LYS A 93 12.59 -13.72 -7.21
CA LYS A 93 12.81 -12.80 -8.33
C LYS A 93 11.84 -11.61 -8.37
N ALA A 94 10.54 -11.84 -8.13
CA ALA A 94 9.53 -10.78 -8.13
C ALA A 94 9.77 -9.79 -6.97
N LEU A 95 10.21 -10.30 -5.81
CA LEU A 95 10.58 -9.46 -4.67
C LEU A 95 11.80 -8.61 -4.94
N ASP A 96 12.83 -9.19 -5.55
CA ASP A 96 14.06 -8.48 -5.87
C ASP A 96 13.79 -7.35 -6.89
N GLU A 97 12.81 -7.52 -7.78
CA GLU A 97 12.33 -6.46 -8.69
C GLU A 97 11.45 -5.41 -7.97
N LEU A 98 10.67 -5.82 -6.96
CA LEU A 98 9.72 -4.96 -6.25
C LEU A 98 10.38 -4.08 -5.18
N LEU A 99 11.29 -4.64 -4.38
CA LEU A 99 11.88 -3.96 -3.22
C LEU A 99 12.53 -2.62 -3.58
N PRO A 100 13.37 -2.50 -4.63
CA PRO A 100 13.94 -1.21 -5.02
C PRO A 100 12.89 -0.16 -5.34
N GLN A 101 11.79 -0.56 -5.99
CA GLN A 101 10.70 0.35 -6.35
C GLN A 101 9.95 0.83 -5.12
N LEU A 102 9.72 -0.03 -4.12
CA LEU A 102 9.11 0.38 -2.84
C LEU A 102 9.95 1.42 -2.08
N LYS A 103 11.28 1.44 -2.29
CA LYS A 103 12.17 2.39 -1.62
C LYS A 103 12.08 3.80 -2.21
N SER A 104 11.95 3.89 -3.53
CA SER A 104 11.97 5.17 -4.26
C SER A 104 10.59 5.67 -4.65
N GLY A 105 9.58 4.79 -4.62
CA GLY A 105 8.26 5.09 -5.14
C GLY A 105 7.38 5.89 -4.21
N THR A 106 6.29 6.44 -4.76
CA THR A 106 5.35 7.29 -4.02
C THR A 106 3.98 6.68 -3.83
N ARG A 107 3.60 5.73 -4.69
CA ARG A 107 2.27 5.13 -4.73
C ARG A 107 2.35 3.65 -5.11
N ILE A 108 1.52 2.82 -4.47
CA ILE A 108 1.37 1.40 -4.79
C ILE A 108 -0.04 1.14 -5.30
N ARG A 109 -0.14 0.34 -6.36
CA ARG A 109 -1.38 -0.20 -6.90
C ARG A 109 -1.30 -1.72 -6.91
N THR A 110 -2.35 -2.38 -6.47
CA THR A 110 -2.46 -3.84 -6.40
C THR A 110 -3.72 -4.29 -7.12
N ALA A 111 -3.66 -5.47 -7.73
CA ALA A 111 -4.81 -6.14 -8.32
C ALA A 111 -4.62 -7.65 -8.18
N PHE A 112 -5.68 -8.38 -7.85
CA PHE A 112 -5.65 -9.85 -7.83
C PHE A 112 -6.27 -10.42 -9.10
N ASP A 113 -5.76 -11.56 -9.55
CA ASP A 113 -6.05 -12.10 -10.88
C ASP A 113 -7.47 -12.67 -11.01
N ASP A 114 -8.02 -13.32 -9.97
CA ASP A 114 -9.24 -14.13 -10.09
C ASP A 114 -10.51 -13.54 -9.44
N TYR A 115 -10.71 -12.21 -9.40
CA TYR A 115 -11.94 -11.68 -8.78
C TYR A 115 -12.34 -10.27 -9.23
N PRO A 116 -13.65 -9.99 -9.40
CA PRO A 116 -14.15 -8.71 -9.89
C PRO A 116 -14.05 -7.57 -8.85
N GLU A 117 -13.56 -6.43 -9.32
CA GLU A 117 -13.67 -5.01 -8.88
C GLU A 117 -13.29 -4.65 -7.43
N TYR A 118 -13.61 -5.49 -6.43
CA TYR A 118 -13.30 -5.23 -5.00
C TYR A 118 -11.89 -5.67 -4.58
N LYS A 119 -11.05 -6.11 -5.52
CA LYS A 119 -9.72 -6.66 -5.26
C LYS A 119 -8.57 -5.70 -5.62
N GLU A 120 -8.87 -4.50 -6.08
CA GLU A 120 -7.81 -3.52 -6.34
C GLU A 120 -7.52 -2.68 -5.11
N GLY A 121 -6.23 -2.39 -4.90
CA GLY A 121 -5.77 -1.50 -3.86
C GLY A 121 -4.98 -0.35 -4.45
N ASP A 122 -5.08 0.81 -3.82
CA ASP A 122 -4.34 2.01 -4.21
C ASP A 122 -4.03 2.85 -2.96
N ALA A 123 -2.75 2.97 -2.63
CA ALA A 123 -2.30 3.70 -1.46
C ALA A 123 -1.03 4.51 -1.71
N PRO A 124 -0.86 5.65 -1.03
CA PRO A 124 0.43 6.34 -0.99
C PRO A 124 1.43 5.52 -0.16
N LEU A 125 2.71 5.56 -0.53
CA LEU A 125 3.76 4.78 0.14
C LEU A 125 4.30 5.44 1.41
N CYS A 126 4.35 6.77 1.47
CA CYS A 126 4.77 7.74 2.51
C CYS A 126 5.66 7.34 3.72
N ASN A 127 5.61 6.12 4.25
CA ASN A 127 6.49 5.62 5.30
C ASN A 127 6.99 4.18 5.08
N LEU A 128 6.56 3.47 4.02
CA LEU A 128 6.78 2.03 3.89
C LEU A 128 8.25 1.63 4.08
N GLN A 129 9.21 2.36 3.51
CA GLN A 129 10.64 2.07 3.71
C GLN A 129 11.04 2.14 5.20
N LYS A 130 10.64 3.20 5.92
CA LYS A 130 10.90 3.31 7.36
C LYS A 130 10.21 2.19 8.16
N LEU A 131 9.03 1.77 7.74
CA LEU A 131 8.29 0.70 8.40
C LEU A 131 8.96 -0.67 8.17
N LEU A 132 9.46 -0.91 6.96
CA LEU A 132 10.23 -2.10 6.62
C LEU A 132 11.59 -2.13 7.34
N ASP A 133 12.28 -0.98 7.46
CA ASP A 133 13.54 -0.88 8.20
C ASP A 133 13.35 -1.06 9.70
N ALA A 134 12.21 -0.59 10.24
CA ALA A 134 11.86 -0.77 11.63
C ALA A 134 11.45 -2.21 11.97
N CYS A 135 11.16 -3.07 11.00
CA CYS A 135 10.50 -4.37 11.19
C CYS A 135 11.37 -5.52 11.74
#